data_AF-A0A950NGI6-F1
#
_entry.id   AF-A0A950NGI6-F1
#
_cell.length_a   1.000
_cell.length_b   1.000
_cell.length_c   1.000
_cell.angle_alpha   90.00
_cell.angle_beta   90.00
_cell.angle_gamma   90.00
#
_symmetry.space_group_name_H-M   'P 1'
#
loop_
_entity.id
_entity.type
_entity.pdbx_description
1 polymer ?
#
loop_
_entity_poly.entity_id
_entity_poly.type
_entity_poly.pdbx_seq_one_letter_code
_entity_poly.pdbx_strand_id
1 'polypeptide(L)'
;GPTTLYQALVHSRNLATARLATMVGLPAIARTVENFGIMDKMPPYYSMALGAGETTLLRLTAAYAMLDNGGHRLLPSIIDLVQDRKGQVLYQKGVNGCQTCYVQAGSRTAPETNPLYRPTSPAIGSAGFGPFAANALLYKPVGPDELVDPIADYQIVSMMQGVVQQGTGIKVAAVGKPLAGKTGTSSDWFDAWFVGFSPDLVAGVYVGFDTPRTLGDGETGGNVAAPIFRDFMADALRDMPAVSFPAPPGASLVAVNTQSGLPTAGGDRSAMLEAFRPGTEPRTAPNPDELLDSEERAGENGGLPLRAVPASGTGGLY
;
A
#
# COMPACT_ATOMS: atom_id res chain seq x y z
N GLY A 1 -20.99 -13.82 7.28
CA GLY A 1 -21.86 -13.60 6.11
C GLY A 1 -21.00 -13.01 5.01
N PRO A 2 -21.30 -13.30 3.73
CA PRO A 2 -20.44 -12.96 2.61
C PRO A 2 -20.05 -11.48 2.60
N THR A 3 -18.77 -11.21 2.36
CA THR A 3 -18.18 -9.86 2.36
C THR A 3 -17.35 -9.64 1.11
N THR A 4 -17.39 -8.42 0.57
CA THR A 4 -16.45 -8.00 -0.48
C THR A 4 -15.04 -7.87 0.09
N LEU A 5 -14.04 -8.00 -0.77
CA LEU A 5 -12.63 -7.76 -0.43
C LEU A 5 -12.41 -6.35 0.15
N TYR A 6 -13.09 -5.35 -0.41
CA TYR A 6 -13.10 -3.98 0.11
C TYR A 6 -13.52 -3.95 1.58
N GLN A 7 -14.70 -4.49 1.92
CA GLN A 7 -15.20 -4.50 3.30
C GLN A 7 -14.31 -5.33 4.24
N ALA A 8 -13.76 -6.43 3.74
CA ALA A 8 -12.83 -7.26 4.49
C ALA A 8 -11.56 -6.48 4.89
N LEU A 9 -10.97 -5.71 3.96
CA LEU A 9 -9.78 -4.90 4.23
C LEU A 9 -10.09 -3.73 5.18
N VAL A 10 -11.16 -2.98 4.88
CA VAL A 10 -11.61 -1.81 5.65
C VAL A 10 -11.84 -2.15 7.12
N HIS A 11 -12.45 -3.31 7.39
CA HIS A 11 -12.76 -3.76 8.74
C HIS A 11 -11.76 -4.79 9.30
N SER A 12 -10.65 -5.04 8.60
CA SER A 12 -9.58 -5.94 9.04
C SER A 12 -10.08 -7.34 9.44
N ARG A 13 -10.91 -7.97 8.61
CA ARG A 13 -11.56 -9.26 8.91
C ARG A 13 -10.58 -10.43 8.75
N ASN A 14 -10.03 -10.93 9.86
CA ASN A 14 -9.04 -12.03 9.85
C ASN A 14 -9.51 -13.29 9.10
N LEU A 15 -10.79 -13.68 9.23
CA LEU A 15 -11.32 -14.88 8.56
C LEU A 15 -11.29 -14.75 7.04
N ALA A 16 -11.73 -13.60 6.52
CA ALA A 16 -11.74 -13.30 5.10
C ALA A 16 -10.30 -13.28 4.54
N THR A 17 -9.35 -12.69 5.27
CA THR A 17 -7.93 -12.71 4.92
C THR A 17 -7.35 -14.12 4.87
N ALA A 18 -7.67 -14.96 5.86
CA ALA A 18 -7.20 -16.35 5.89
C ALA A 18 -7.74 -17.16 4.70
N ARG A 19 -9.02 -17.00 4.36
CA ARG A 19 -9.63 -17.65 3.19
C ARG A 19 -9.01 -17.16 1.89
N LEU A 20 -8.81 -15.86 1.72
CA LEU A 20 -8.09 -15.32 0.56
C LEU A 20 -6.69 -15.92 0.45
N ALA A 21 -5.98 -16.07 1.58
CA ALA A 21 -4.66 -16.68 1.57
C ALA A 21 -4.67 -18.15 1.12
N THR A 22 -5.73 -18.91 1.43
CA THR A 22 -5.90 -20.27 0.90
C THR A 22 -6.19 -20.31 -0.60
N MET A 23 -6.91 -19.31 -1.13
CA MET A 23 -7.23 -19.23 -2.57
C MET A 23 -6.03 -18.78 -3.40
N VAL A 24 -5.29 -17.78 -2.93
CA VAL A 24 -4.11 -17.21 -3.60
C VAL A 24 -2.88 -18.14 -3.46
N GLY A 25 -2.74 -18.77 -2.30
CA GLY A 25 -1.62 -19.65 -1.97
C GLY A 25 -0.42 -18.91 -1.38
N LEU A 26 0.21 -19.52 -0.37
CA LEU A 26 1.36 -18.97 0.34
C LEU A 26 2.57 -18.62 -0.55
N PRO A 27 2.91 -19.37 -1.63
CA PRO A 27 4.03 -19.00 -2.49
C PRO A 27 3.86 -17.65 -3.21
N ALA A 28 2.62 -17.30 -3.60
CA ALA A 28 2.35 -16.00 -4.21
C ALA A 28 2.49 -14.87 -3.18
N ILE A 29 1.96 -15.06 -1.97
CA ILE A 29 2.05 -14.11 -0.87
C ILE A 29 3.52 -13.88 -0.47
N ALA A 30 4.30 -14.96 -0.33
CA ALA A 30 5.72 -14.90 0.01
C ALA A 30 6.50 -14.06 -1.01
N ARG A 31 6.29 -14.29 -2.31
CA ARG A 31 6.93 -13.49 -3.37
C ARG A 31 6.57 -12.01 -3.27
N THR A 32 5.32 -11.67 -2.97
CA THR A 32 4.92 -10.26 -2.78
C THR A 32 5.63 -9.65 -1.58
N VAL A 33 5.63 -10.32 -0.42
CA VAL A 33 6.30 -9.86 0.81
C VAL A 33 7.80 -9.62 0.58
N GLU A 34 8.45 -10.54 -0.13
CA GLU A 34 9.88 -10.47 -0.47
C GLU A 34 10.16 -9.36 -1.50
N ASN A 35 9.32 -9.21 -2.52
CA ASN A 35 9.47 -8.17 -3.54
C ASN A 35 9.37 -6.76 -2.95
N PHE A 36 8.42 -6.54 -2.04
CA PHE A 36 8.24 -5.28 -1.30
C PHE A 36 9.30 -5.07 -0.20
N GLY A 37 10.21 -6.03 0.03
CA GLY A 37 11.29 -5.91 0.99
C GLY A 37 10.85 -5.91 2.45
N ILE A 38 9.63 -6.37 2.73
CA ILE A 38 9.06 -6.47 4.08
C ILE A 38 9.83 -7.52 4.88
N MET A 39 10.18 -8.65 4.25
CA MET A 39 11.03 -9.70 4.82
C MET A 39 11.94 -10.27 3.73
N ASP A 40 13.13 -10.72 4.11
CA ASP A 40 14.07 -11.35 3.17
C ASP A 40 13.59 -12.73 2.70
N LYS A 41 12.88 -13.44 3.57
CA LYS A 41 12.26 -14.73 3.26
C LYS A 41 11.05 -14.94 4.15
N MET A 42 9.89 -15.19 3.55
CA MET A 42 8.66 -15.45 4.30
C MET A 42 8.52 -16.94 4.63
N PRO A 43 8.37 -17.34 5.91
CA PRO A 43 8.03 -18.71 6.26
C PRO A 43 6.69 -19.15 5.67
N PRO A 44 6.53 -20.40 5.19
CA PRO A 44 5.31 -20.86 4.52
C PRO A 44 4.23 -21.30 5.52
N TYR A 45 3.85 -20.41 6.45
CA TYR A 45 2.76 -20.64 7.42
C TYR A 45 1.60 -19.69 7.17
N TYR A 46 0.36 -20.16 7.31
CA TYR A 46 -0.84 -19.31 7.14
C TYR A 46 -0.94 -18.19 8.18
N SER A 47 -0.32 -18.34 9.35
CA SER A 47 -0.20 -17.27 10.35
C SER A 47 0.52 -16.03 9.81
N MET A 48 1.39 -16.19 8.82
CA MET A 48 2.07 -15.07 8.18
C MET A 48 1.08 -14.16 7.41
N ALA A 49 0.01 -14.72 6.86
CA ALA A 49 -1.06 -13.92 6.23
C ALA A 49 -1.85 -13.08 7.24
N LEU A 50 -1.72 -13.38 8.54
CA LEU A 50 -2.35 -12.65 9.66
C LEU A 50 -1.37 -11.74 10.39
N GLY A 51 -0.13 -11.60 9.91
CA GLY A 51 0.87 -10.71 10.50
C GLY A 51 1.73 -11.32 11.61
N ALA A 52 1.88 -12.64 11.66
CA ALA A 52 2.82 -13.30 12.59
C ALA A 52 4.31 -13.11 12.25
N GLY A 53 4.61 -12.38 11.17
CA GLY A 53 5.98 -12.08 10.75
C GLY A 53 6.54 -10.85 11.43
N GLU A 54 7.82 -10.92 11.81
CA GLU A 54 8.54 -9.76 12.33
C GLU A 54 9.17 -8.96 11.18
N THR A 55 9.08 -7.64 11.26
CA THR A 55 9.74 -6.70 10.35
C THR A 55 10.09 -5.42 11.09
N THR A 56 10.89 -4.55 10.46
CA THR A 56 11.21 -3.24 11.01
C THR A 56 10.22 -2.19 10.52
N LEU A 57 10.00 -1.16 11.33
CA LEU A 57 9.17 -0.01 10.94
C LEU A 57 9.65 0.61 9.62
N LEU A 58 10.97 0.70 9.40
CA LEU A 58 11.53 1.24 8.17
C LEU A 58 11.18 0.39 6.93
N ARG A 59 11.29 -0.95 7.03
CA ARG A 59 10.93 -1.86 5.93
C ARG A 59 9.45 -1.76 5.60
N LEU A 60 8.60 -1.78 6.63
CA LEU A 60 7.15 -1.70 6.44
C LEU A 60 6.72 -0.34 5.87
N THR A 61 7.30 0.76 6.36
CA THR A 61 7.03 2.10 5.83
C THR A 61 7.49 2.24 4.38
N ALA A 62 8.66 1.70 4.03
CA ALA A 62 9.14 1.68 2.65
C ALA A 62 8.23 0.88 1.73
N ALA A 63 7.69 -0.26 2.19
CA ALA A 63 6.72 -1.04 1.42
C ALA A 63 5.42 -0.25 1.15
N TYR A 64 4.93 0.54 2.11
CA TYR A 64 3.78 1.41 1.89
C TYR A 64 4.11 2.55 0.91
N ALA A 65 5.33 3.08 0.93
CA ALA A 65 5.77 4.06 -0.06
C ALA A 65 5.84 3.47 -1.48
N MET A 66 6.06 2.16 -1.62
CA MET A 66 5.95 1.46 -2.92
C MET A 66 4.50 1.29 -3.38
N LEU A 67 3.50 1.36 -2.48
CA LEU A 67 2.08 1.42 -2.88
C LEU A 67 1.70 2.86 -3.26
N ASP A 68 2.18 3.84 -2.50
CA ASP A 68 1.91 5.26 -2.79
C ASP A 68 2.45 5.70 -4.15
N ASN A 69 3.62 5.18 -4.55
CA ASN A 69 4.28 5.54 -5.81
C ASN A 69 3.81 4.73 -7.04
N GLY A 70 2.72 3.97 -6.95
CA GLY A 70 2.14 3.22 -8.07
C GLY A 70 2.74 1.83 -8.28
N GLY A 71 3.30 1.21 -7.24
CA GLY A 71 3.87 -0.14 -7.31
C GLY A 71 5.35 -0.19 -7.69
N HIS A 72 6.08 0.93 -7.62
CA HIS A 72 7.49 1.00 -8.02
C HIS A 72 8.45 0.80 -6.84
N ARG A 73 9.56 0.11 -7.10
CA ARG A 73 10.57 -0.22 -6.10
C ARG A 73 11.19 1.05 -5.53
N LEU A 74 11.05 1.21 -4.21
CA LEU A 74 11.63 2.31 -3.46
C LEU A 74 12.66 1.82 -2.44
N LEU A 75 13.76 2.55 -2.32
CA LEU A 75 14.82 2.22 -1.39
C LEU A 75 15.00 3.40 -0.44
N PRO A 76 14.70 3.21 0.86
CA PRO A 76 14.83 4.30 1.81
C PRO A 76 16.30 4.70 1.92
N SER A 77 16.57 5.99 1.80
CA SER A 77 17.89 6.58 2.02
C SER A 77 17.76 7.86 2.82
N ILE A 78 18.64 8.00 3.80
CA ILE A 78 18.82 9.21 4.63
C ILE A 78 19.89 10.14 4.01
N ILE A 79 20.76 9.60 3.16
CA ILE A 79 21.82 10.36 2.50
C ILE A 79 21.37 10.70 1.08
N ASP A 80 21.31 11.98 0.75
CA ASP A 80 20.95 12.44 -0.59
C ASP A 80 22.17 12.82 -1.44
N LEU A 81 23.23 13.37 -0.83
CA LEU A 81 24.41 13.87 -1.52
C LEU A 81 25.65 13.78 -0.63
N VAL A 82 26.76 13.32 -1.19
CA VAL A 82 28.09 13.41 -0.58
C VAL A 82 29.01 14.13 -1.55
N GLN A 83 29.72 15.16 -1.08
CA GLN A 83 30.67 15.94 -1.87
C GLN A 83 32.05 15.97 -1.20
N ASP A 84 33.10 16.14 -2.00
CA ASP A 84 34.44 16.43 -1.50
C ASP A 84 34.62 17.92 -1.14
N ARG A 85 35.78 18.28 -0.60
CA ARG A 85 36.12 19.67 -0.21
C ARG A 85 36.12 20.67 -1.36
N LYS A 86 36.15 20.21 -2.61
CA LYS A 86 36.14 21.05 -3.82
C LYS A 86 34.73 21.17 -4.42
N GLY A 87 33.72 20.56 -3.78
CA GLY A 87 32.35 20.52 -4.26
C GLY A 87 32.10 19.40 -5.30
N GLN A 88 33.04 18.50 -5.53
CA GLN A 88 32.85 17.37 -6.44
C GLN A 88 31.91 16.35 -5.80
N VAL A 89 30.82 16.01 -6.49
CA VAL A 89 29.88 14.97 -6.05
C VAL A 89 30.57 13.60 -6.06
N LEU A 90 30.58 12.96 -4.89
CA LEU A 90 31.07 11.60 -4.65
C LEU A 90 29.93 10.57 -4.65
N TYR A 91 28.76 10.97 -4.16
CA TYR A 91 27.53 10.17 -4.16
C TYR A 91 26.34 11.10 -4.33
N GLN A 92 25.36 10.68 -5.11
CA GLN A 92 24.06 11.33 -5.16
C GLN A 92 22.98 10.27 -5.25
N LYS A 93 21.94 10.42 -4.44
CA LYS A 93 20.74 9.59 -4.52
C LYS A 93 20.05 9.86 -5.85
N GLY A 94 20.04 8.85 -6.70
CA GLY A 94 19.37 8.86 -7.99
C GLY A 94 19.19 7.43 -8.47
N VAL A 95 17.99 7.09 -8.92
CA VAL A 95 17.70 5.77 -9.47
C VAL A 95 17.82 5.88 -10.99
N ASN A 96 18.97 5.52 -11.54
CA ASN A 96 19.11 5.40 -12.99
C ASN A 96 18.07 4.37 -13.50
N GLY A 97 17.08 4.83 -14.28
CA GLY A 97 16.05 3.99 -14.88
C GLY A 97 14.64 4.09 -14.28
N CYS A 98 14.44 4.84 -13.20
CA CYS A 98 13.09 5.10 -12.69
C CYS A 98 12.45 6.22 -13.52
N GLN A 99 11.56 5.89 -14.46
CA GLN A 99 10.87 6.87 -15.31
C GLN A 99 10.01 7.87 -14.51
N THR A 100 9.61 7.52 -13.29
CA THR A 100 8.73 8.30 -12.41
C THR A 100 9.46 8.98 -11.25
N CYS A 101 10.73 8.63 -10.97
CA CYS A 101 11.53 9.28 -9.93
C CYS A 101 12.21 10.57 -10.41
N TYR A 102 12.11 10.89 -11.70
CA TYR A 102 12.56 12.15 -12.26
C TYR A 102 11.36 13.07 -12.48
N VAL A 103 11.16 14.04 -11.60
CA VAL A 103 10.69 15.34 -12.10
C VAL A 103 11.84 15.84 -12.97
N GLN A 104 11.70 15.76 -14.30
CA GLN A 104 12.70 16.30 -15.20
C GLN A 104 12.92 17.78 -14.88
N ALA A 105 14.10 18.11 -14.35
CA ALA A 105 14.55 19.49 -14.20
C ALA A 105 14.68 20.10 -15.60
N GLY A 106 13.57 20.64 -16.12
CA GLY A 106 13.49 21.17 -17.48
C GLY A 106 12.08 21.24 -18.09
N SER A 107 11.11 20.47 -17.59
CA SER A 107 9.71 20.60 -18.04
C SER A 107 8.97 21.51 -17.05
N ARG A 108 8.73 22.77 -17.47
CA ARG A 108 7.99 23.78 -16.68
C ARG A 108 6.48 23.50 -16.60
N THR A 109 6.05 22.25 -16.61
CA THR A 109 4.62 21.90 -16.63
C THR A 109 4.21 20.83 -15.62
N ALA A 110 5.13 20.26 -14.84
CA ALA A 110 4.75 19.58 -13.60
C ALA A 110 4.84 20.63 -12.47
N PRO A 111 3.75 20.93 -11.76
CA PRO A 111 3.85 21.84 -10.63
C PRO A 111 4.70 21.13 -9.56
N GLU A 112 5.88 21.68 -9.26
CA GLU A 112 6.70 21.33 -8.09
C GLU A 112 5.84 21.54 -6.84
N THR A 113 5.06 20.53 -6.45
CA THR A 113 3.96 20.67 -5.47
C THR A 113 4.17 19.83 -4.22
N ASN A 114 5.36 19.26 -4.03
CA ASN A 114 5.75 18.68 -2.75
C ASN A 114 6.69 19.64 -1.98
N PRO A 115 6.16 20.58 -1.17
CA PRO A 115 6.95 21.45 -0.30
C PRO A 115 7.84 20.72 0.71
N LEU A 116 7.64 19.42 0.97
CA LEU A 116 8.53 18.62 1.82
C LEU A 116 9.79 18.17 1.06
N TYR A 117 9.71 18.08 -0.27
CA TYR A 117 10.85 17.78 -1.13
C TYR A 117 11.34 19.05 -1.83
N ARG A 118 12.25 19.78 -1.18
CA ARG A 118 13.09 20.76 -1.86
C ARG A 118 14.36 20.06 -2.33
N PRO A 119 14.55 19.80 -3.64
CA PRO A 119 15.86 19.42 -4.12
C PRO A 119 16.81 20.62 -3.92
N THR A 120 17.50 20.67 -2.79
CA THR A 120 18.61 21.61 -2.57
C THR A 120 19.85 21.20 -3.36
N SER A 121 19.81 20.04 -4.00
CA SER A 121 20.85 19.58 -4.90
C SER A 121 20.81 20.39 -6.19
N PRO A 122 21.90 21.07 -6.59
CA PRO A 122 21.96 21.71 -7.89
C PRO A 122 21.60 20.68 -8.96
N ALA A 123 20.78 21.10 -9.94
CA ALA A 123 20.54 20.32 -11.13
C ALA A 123 21.88 19.80 -11.64
N ILE A 124 21.99 18.49 -11.87
CA ILE A 124 23.19 17.86 -12.43
C ILE A 124 23.37 18.47 -13.82
N GLY A 125 24.10 19.58 -13.88
CA GLY A 125 24.48 20.21 -15.13
C GLY A 125 25.26 19.20 -15.95
N SER A 126 25.23 19.36 -17.27
CA SER A 126 25.95 18.59 -18.28
C SER A 126 27.49 18.61 -18.14
N ALA A 127 28.03 18.91 -16.95
CA ALA A 127 29.43 18.81 -16.63
C ALA A 127 29.82 17.33 -16.60
N GLY A 128 30.70 16.96 -17.53
CA GLY A 128 31.08 15.59 -17.82
C GLY A 128 31.39 14.75 -16.58
N PHE A 129 30.83 13.55 -16.57
CA PHE A 129 31.14 12.49 -15.63
C PHE A 129 32.64 12.18 -15.69
N GLY A 130 33.39 12.61 -14.67
CA GLY A 130 34.76 12.13 -14.46
C GLY A 130 34.77 10.61 -14.19
N PRO A 131 35.93 9.94 -14.26
CA PRO A 131 36.04 8.47 -14.12
C PRO A 131 35.53 7.89 -12.78
N PHE A 132 35.24 8.74 -11.79
CA PHE A 132 34.63 8.34 -10.51
C PHE A 132 33.09 8.27 -10.54
N ALA A 133 32.43 8.86 -11.55
CA ALA A 133 30.97 8.85 -11.65
C ALA A 133 30.38 7.50 -12.09
N ALA A 134 31.19 6.62 -12.68
CA ALA A 134 30.79 5.23 -12.92
C ALA A 134 30.47 4.48 -11.61
N ASN A 135 30.98 4.97 -10.48
CA ASN A 135 30.74 4.44 -9.13
C ASN A 135 29.78 5.30 -8.30
N ALA A 136 29.34 6.47 -8.81
CA ALA A 136 28.48 7.40 -8.06
C ALA A 136 27.03 6.91 -7.91
N LEU A 137 26.68 5.82 -8.57
CA LEU A 137 25.48 5.03 -8.31
C LEU A 137 25.87 3.82 -7.47
N LEU A 138 26.21 4.06 -6.21
CA LEU A 138 26.46 3.00 -5.24
C LEU A 138 25.25 2.09 -5.00
N TYR A 139 24.06 2.49 -5.47
CA TYR A 139 22.84 1.74 -5.28
C TYR A 139 22.03 1.64 -6.58
N LYS A 140 22.27 0.57 -7.34
CA LYS A 140 21.34 0.12 -8.38
C LYS A 140 20.38 -0.89 -7.73
N PRO A 141 19.05 -0.69 -7.77
CA PRO A 141 18.12 -1.69 -7.31
C PRO A 141 18.41 -3.02 -8.02
N VAL A 142 18.60 -4.10 -7.25
CA VAL A 142 18.68 -5.45 -7.80
C VAL A 142 17.24 -5.98 -7.85
N GLY A 143 16.63 -5.96 -9.03
CA GLY A 143 15.27 -6.44 -9.23
C GLY A 143 14.47 -5.61 -10.25
N PRO A 144 13.23 -6.02 -10.56
CA PRO A 144 12.34 -5.21 -11.36
C PRO A 144 11.97 -3.91 -10.63
N ASP A 145 11.77 -2.86 -11.41
CA ASP A 145 11.29 -1.55 -10.91
C ASP A 145 9.80 -1.62 -10.57
N GLU A 146 8.97 -2.13 -11.49
CA GLU A 146 7.56 -2.39 -11.24
C GLU A 146 7.38 -3.70 -10.45
N LEU A 147 6.73 -3.62 -9.29
CA LEU A 147 6.50 -4.73 -8.36
C LEU A 147 5.09 -5.31 -8.46
N VAL A 148 4.13 -4.47 -8.85
CA VAL A 148 2.71 -4.79 -8.95
C VAL A 148 2.10 -3.99 -10.09
N ASP A 149 1.06 -4.54 -10.70
CA ASP A 149 0.26 -3.85 -11.72
C ASP A 149 -0.35 -2.55 -11.13
N PRO A 150 -0.18 -1.39 -11.79
CA PRO A 150 -0.63 -0.10 -11.25
C PRO A 150 -2.15 -0.01 -11.00
N ILE A 151 -2.96 -0.73 -11.77
CA ILE A 151 -4.42 -0.76 -11.58
C ILE A 151 -4.76 -1.55 -10.31
N ALA A 152 -4.11 -2.70 -10.09
CA ALA A 152 -4.27 -3.47 -8.86
C ALA A 152 -3.75 -2.70 -7.63
N ASP A 153 -2.65 -1.99 -7.76
CA ASP A 153 -2.10 -1.12 -6.71
C ASP A 153 -3.08 0.00 -6.33
N TYR A 154 -3.63 0.70 -7.34
CA TYR A 154 -4.67 1.72 -7.12
C TYR A 154 -5.90 1.17 -6.40
N GLN A 155 -6.33 -0.05 -6.71
CA GLN A 155 -7.43 -0.71 -5.98
C GLN A 155 -7.06 -0.95 -4.50
N ILE A 156 -5.83 -1.35 -4.20
CA ILE A 156 -5.36 -1.49 -2.82
C ILE A 156 -5.39 -0.14 -2.10
N VAL A 157 -4.87 0.91 -2.74
CA VAL A 157 -4.90 2.28 -2.20
C VAL A 157 -6.35 2.75 -1.96
N SER A 158 -7.27 2.50 -2.90
CA SER A 158 -8.71 2.79 -2.79
C SER A 158 -9.33 2.09 -1.56
N MET A 159 -9.07 0.79 -1.38
CA MET A 159 -9.53 0.05 -0.20
C MET A 159 -8.92 0.59 1.10
N MET A 160 -7.64 0.99 1.09
CA MET A 160 -6.95 1.58 2.24
C MET A 160 -7.44 2.99 2.59
N GLN A 161 -7.94 3.77 1.62
CA GLN A 161 -8.68 5.00 1.91
C GLN A 161 -9.97 4.68 2.70
N GLY A 162 -10.65 3.58 2.36
CA GLY A 162 -11.81 3.09 3.11
C GLY A 162 -11.50 2.82 4.60
N VAL A 163 -10.31 2.31 4.92
CA VAL A 163 -9.88 2.08 6.31
C VAL A 163 -9.88 3.38 7.11
N VAL A 164 -9.44 4.49 6.48
CA VAL A 164 -9.40 5.82 7.09
C VAL A 164 -10.78 6.49 7.10
N GLN A 165 -11.60 6.28 6.07
CA GLN A 165 -12.88 6.98 5.92
C GLN A 165 -14.04 6.35 6.70
N GLN A 166 -14.00 5.05 6.94
CA GLN A 166 -15.09 4.31 7.60
C GLN A 166 -14.64 3.07 8.39
N GLY A 167 -13.36 2.71 8.31
CA GLY A 167 -12.82 1.49 8.90
C GLY A 167 -12.12 1.67 10.24
N THR A 168 -11.16 0.77 10.49
CA THR A 168 -10.43 0.72 11.77
C THR A 168 -9.54 1.96 12.01
N GLY A 169 -9.21 2.72 10.96
CA GLY A 169 -8.41 3.94 11.01
C GLY A 169 -9.21 5.25 11.09
N ILE A 170 -10.52 5.19 11.35
CA ILE A 170 -11.45 6.32 11.22
C ILE A 170 -11.00 7.64 11.88
N LYS A 171 -10.25 7.58 12.99
CA LYS A 171 -9.74 8.77 13.69
C LYS A 171 -8.81 9.62 12.82
N VAL A 172 -8.17 9.03 11.82
CA VAL A 172 -7.28 9.71 10.88
C VAL A 172 -8.04 10.61 9.90
N ALA A 173 -9.34 10.34 9.65
CA ALA A 173 -10.17 11.19 8.80
C ALA A 173 -10.24 12.65 9.28
N ALA A 174 -10.00 12.90 10.57
CA ALA A 174 -9.96 14.24 11.15
C ALA A 174 -8.84 15.14 10.58
N VAL A 175 -7.84 14.59 9.89
CA VAL A 175 -6.84 15.37 9.13
C VAL A 175 -7.49 16.20 8.00
N GLY A 176 -8.65 15.74 7.48
CA GLY A 176 -9.39 16.46 6.45
C GLY A 176 -8.72 16.47 5.07
N LYS A 177 -7.84 15.51 4.79
CA LYS A 177 -7.16 15.32 3.50
C LYS A 177 -7.29 13.87 3.02
N PRO A 178 -7.17 13.60 1.70
CA PRO A 178 -7.12 12.25 1.18
C PRO A 178 -5.94 11.48 1.78
N LEU A 179 -6.24 10.40 2.50
CA LEU A 179 -5.28 9.56 3.18
C LEU A 179 -5.68 8.10 3.02
N ALA A 180 -4.68 7.25 2.81
CA ALA A 180 -4.80 5.80 2.83
C ALA A 180 -3.99 5.25 4.00
N GLY A 181 -4.41 4.14 4.59
CA GLY A 181 -3.62 3.51 5.64
C GLY A 181 -4.21 2.22 6.17
N LYS A 182 -3.50 1.61 7.11
CA LYS A 182 -3.93 0.37 7.75
C LYS A 182 -3.49 0.32 9.21
N THR A 183 -4.41 -0.13 10.06
CA THR A 183 -4.12 -0.48 11.45
C THR A 183 -3.49 -1.88 11.56
N GLY A 184 -2.52 -2.02 12.44
CA GLY A 184 -2.01 -3.31 12.92
C GLY A 184 -2.17 -3.41 14.44
N THR A 185 -2.49 -4.60 14.94
CA THR A 185 -2.61 -4.89 16.38
C THR A 185 -2.17 -6.32 16.59
N SER A 186 -1.15 -6.54 17.43
CA SER A 186 -0.72 -7.90 17.78
C SER A 186 -1.63 -8.50 18.85
N SER A 187 -1.52 -9.82 19.04
CA SER A 187 -2.22 -10.53 20.10
C SER A 187 -1.92 -9.91 21.47
N ASP A 188 -2.87 -10.00 22.39
CA ASP A 188 -2.76 -9.47 23.77
C ASP A 188 -2.39 -7.97 23.87
N TRP A 189 -2.61 -7.22 22.78
CA TRP A 189 -2.36 -5.77 22.68
C TRP A 189 -0.90 -5.40 23.00
N PHE A 190 0.07 -6.21 22.58
CA PHE A 190 1.50 -5.91 22.83
C PHE A 190 1.99 -4.76 21.95
N ASP A 191 1.48 -4.70 20.73
CA ASP A 191 1.93 -3.80 19.69
C ASP A 191 0.75 -3.13 18.99
N ALA A 192 0.86 -1.81 18.85
CA ALA A 192 -0.07 -0.99 18.09
C ALA A 192 0.65 -0.35 16.92
N TRP A 193 0.16 -0.59 15.71
CA TRP A 193 0.72 -0.05 14.47
C TRP A 193 -0.31 0.77 13.71
N PHE A 194 0.16 1.83 13.07
CA PHE A 194 -0.55 2.48 11.99
C PHE A 194 0.45 2.90 10.92
N VAL A 195 0.28 2.42 9.69
CA VAL A 195 1.07 2.88 8.55
C VAL A 195 0.10 3.44 7.53
N GLY A 196 0.41 4.62 7.01
CA GLY A 196 -0.45 5.31 6.07
C GLY A 196 0.29 6.39 5.31
N PHE A 197 -0.40 6.97 4.35
CA PHE A 197 0.18 7.92 3.43
C PHE A 197 -0.86 8.86 2.83
N SER A 198 -0.38 10.03 2.45
CA SER A 198 -0.94 10.91 1.41
C SER A 198 -0.11 10.71 0.14
N PRO A 199 -0.57 11.18 -1.04
CA PRO A 199 0.19 11.09 -2.30
C PRO A 199 1.63 11.62 -2.27
N ASP A 200 1.99 12.43 -1.28
CA ASP A 200 3.29 13.11 -1.16
C ASP A 200 4.12 12.69 0.06
N LEU A 201 3.55 11.88 0.96
CA LEU A 201 4.17 11.56 2.25
C LEU A 201 3.63 10.27 2.83
N VAL A 202 4.54 9.35 3.16
CA VAL A 202 4.26 8.10 3.88
C VAL A 202 4.83 8.18 5.29
N ALA A 203 4.06 7.74 6.27
CA ALA A 203 4.50 7.63 7.65
C ALA A 203 4.04 6.32 8.29
N GLY A 204 4.93 5.76 9.12
CA GLY A 204 4.64 4.59 9.95
C GLY A 204 4.79 4.95 11.42
N VAL A 205 3.84 4.51 12.23
CA VAL A 205 3.85 4.66 13.69
C VAL A 205 3.76 3.27 14.32
N TYR A 206 4.69 3.00 15.23
CA TYR A 206 4.71 1.83 16.10
C TYR A 206 4.70 2.29 17.56
N VAL A 207 3.90 1.62 18.37
CA VAL A 207 3.93 1.78 19.83
C VAL A 207 3.94 0.38 20.47
N GLY A 208 4.91 0.17 21.35
CA GLY A 208 5.14 -1.07 22.08
C GLY A 208 6.19 -0.84 23.18
N PHE A 209 6.41 -1.86 24.01
CA PHE A 209 7.45 -1.85 25.03
C PHE A 209 8.67 -2.66 24.59
N ASP A 210 9.88 -2.17 24.88
CA ASP A 210 11.14 -2.87 24.56
C ASP A 210 11.18 -4.30 25.11
N THR A 211 10.65 -4.49 26.32
CA THR A 211 10.32 -5.82 26.85
C THR A 211 8.83 -6.05 26.63
N PRO A 212 8.43 -7.00 25.77
CA PRO A 212 7.04 -7.17 25.37
C PRO A 212 6.11 -7.36 26.57
N ARG A 213 5.09 -6.52 26.63
CA ARG A 213 4.01 -6.57 27.61
C ARG A 213 2.80 -5.86 27.02
N THR A 214 1.62 -6.16 27.55
CA THR A 214 0.39 -5.53 27.09
C THR A 214 0.42 -4.01 27.24
N LEU A 215 -0.08 -3.30 26.22
CA LEU A 215 -0.37 -1.87 26.26
C LEU A 215 -1.60 -1.58 27.14
N GLY A 216 -2.48 -2.57 27.29
CA GLY A 216 -3.75 -2.46 28.02
C GLY A 216 -4.92 -2.93 27.16
N ASP A 217 -6.00 -3.36 27.82
CA ASP A 217 -7.21 -3.83 27.15
C ASP A 217 -7.80 -2.74 26.23
N GLY A 218 -7.93 -3.05 24.94
CA GLY A 218 -8.46 -2.12 23.94
C GLY A 218 -7.44 -1.15 23.35
N GLU A 219 -6.16 -1.24 23.73
CA GLU A 219 -5.07 -0.46 23.15
C GLU A 219 -4.64 -1.02 21.79
N THR A 220 -5.46 -0.74 20.78
CA THR A 220 -5.28 -1.20 19.40
C THR A 220 -4.53 -0.17 18.55
N GLY A 221 -4.12 -0.56 17.35
CA GLY A 221 -3.55 0.35 16.33
C GLY A 221 -4.43 1.57 16.04
N GLY A 222 -5.76 1.39 16.04
CA GLY A 222 -6.71 2.49 15.84
C GLY A 222 -6.87 3.42 17.06
N ASN A 223 -6.54 2.94 18.26
CA ASN A 223 -6.66 3.70 19.51
C ASN A 223 -5.36 4.39 19.94
N VAL A 224 -4.22 3.79 19.65
CA VAL A 224 -2.90 4.27 20.08
C VAL A 224 -2.12 4.91 18.92
N ALA A 225 -1.81 4.13 17.89
CA ALA A 225 -0.92 4.57 16.81
C ALA A 225 -1.60 5.54 15.83
N ALA A 226 -2.87 5.31 15.50
CA ALA A 226 -3.61 6.13 14.54
C ALA A 226 -3.78 7.61 14.98
N PRO A 227 -4.08 7.93 16.27
CA PRO A 227 -4.06 9.33 16.73
C PRO A 227 -2.70 10.02 16.62
N ILE A 228 -1.59 9.32 16.90
CA ILE A 228 -0.23 9.87 16.73
C ILE A 228 0.03 10.18 15.26
N PHE A 229 -0.31 9.23 14.36
CA PHE A 229 -0.22 9.44 12.92
C PHE A 229 -1.09 10.64 12.47
N ARG A 230 -2.33 10.74 12.96
CA ARG A 230 -3.23 11.86 12.66
C ARG A 230 -2.59 13.19 13.02
N ASP A 231 -2.07 13.33 14.23
CA ASP A 231 -1.52 14.61 14.71
C ASP A 231 -0.27 15.00 13.92
N PHE A 232 0.59 14.03 13.62
CA PHE A 232 1.75 14.25 12.74
C PHE A 232 1.32 14.69 11.33
N MET A 233 0.40 13.97 10.69
CA MET A 233 -0.05 14.29 9.32
C MET A 233 -0.84 15.60 9.25
N ALA A 234 -1.59 15.96 10.29
CA ALA A 234 -2.28 17.24 10.38
C ALA A 234 -1.29 18.42 10.40
N ASP A 235 -0.15 18.27 11.08
CA ASP A 235 0.92 19.26 11.09
C ASP A 235 1.71 19.26 9.77
N ALA A 236 2.18 18.09 9.34
CA ALA A 236 3.02 17.93 8.15
C ALA A 236 2.32 18.37 6.84
N LEU A 237 1.00 18.17 6.76
CA LEU A 237 0.21 18.51 5.58
C LEU A 237 -0.54 19.84 5.72
N ARG A 238 -0.38 20.61 6.80
CA ARG A 238 -1.19 21.80 7.10
C ARG A 238 -1.35 22.72 5.88
N ASP A 239 -0.22 23.05 5.24
CA ASP A 239 -0.15 23.99 4.12
C ASP A 239 -0.17 23.30 2.74
N MET A 240 -0.37 21.98 2.72
CA MET A 240 -0.43 21.19 1.49
C MET A 240 -1.85 21.19 0.90
N PRO A 241 -2.00 21.22 -0.44
CA PRO A 241 -3.29 21.02 -1.07
C PRO A 241 -3.86 19.61 -0.75
N ALA A 242 -5.18 19.50 -0.70
CA ALA A 242 -5.85 18.19 -0.65
C ALA A 242 -5.86 17.59 -2.06
N VAL A 243 -4.88 16.74 -2.36
CA VAL A 243 -4.75 16.06 -3.66
C VAL A 243 -5.29 14.63 -3.54
N SER A 244 -6.07 14.20 -4.52
CA SER A 244 -6.56 12.82 -4.63
C SER A 244 -5.49 11.88 -5.19
N PHE A 245 -5.53 10.60 -4.82
CA PHE A 245 -4.71 9.58 -5.47
C PHE A 245 -5.02 9.48 -6.97
N PRO A 246 -4.02 9.63 -7.86
CA PRO A 246 -4.25 9.62 -9.30
C PRO A 246 -4.56 8.21 -9.79
N ALA A 247 -5.64 8.07 -10.58
CA ALA A 247 -5.94 6.81 -11.24
C ALA A 247 -4.89 6.51 -12.33
N PRO A 248 -4.41 5.25 -12.44
CA PRO A 248 -3.40 4.89 -13.42
C PRO A 248 -3.95 4.96 -14.86
N PRO A 249 -3.12 5.30 -15.87
CA PRO A 249 -3.53 5.32 -17.26
C PRO A 249 -4.09 3.96 -17.72
N GLY A 250 -5.14 3.99 -18.54
CA GLY A 250 -5.76 2.78 -19.07
C GLY A 250 -6.70 2.04 -18.11
N ALA A 251 -6.88 2.53 -16.88
CA ALA A 251 -7.92 2.05 -16.00
C ALA A 251 -9.33 2.39 -16.50
N SER A 252 -10.24 1.43 -16.38
CA SER A 252 -11.68 1.61 -16.56
C SER A 252 -12.31 1.97 -15.22
N LEU A 253 -12.80 3.20 -15.08
CA LEU A 253 -13.40 3.69 -13.83
C LEU A 253 -14.89 3.38 -13.79
N VAL A 254 -15.32 2.59 -12.81
CA VAL A 254 -16.71 2.15 -12.63
C VAL A 254 -17.20 2.49 -11.23
N ALA A 255 -18.39 3.07 -11.13
CA ALA A 255 -19.04 3.28 -9.84
C ALA A 255 -19.60 1.95 -9.33
N VAL A 256 -19.10 1.48 -8.19
CA VAL A 256 -19.50 0.21 -7.57
C VAL A 256 -20.07 0.44 -6.17
N ASN A 257 -21.05 -0.37 -5.79
CA ASN A 257 -21.53 -0.42 -4.42
C ASN A 257 -20.53 -1.20 -3.56
N THR A 258 -19.99 -0.57 -2.51
CA THR A 258 -18.91 -1.17 -1.69
C THR A 258 -19.35 -2.41 -0.90
N GLN A 259 -20.65 -2.64 -0.73
CA GLN A 259 -21.17 -3.81 -0.02
C GLN A 259 -21.42 -5.00 -0.94
N SER A 260 -21.93 -4.78 -2.15
CA SER A 260 -22.24 -5.85 -3.10
C SER A 260 -21.17 -6.09 -4.15
N GLY A 261 -20.24 -5.15 -4.34
CA GLY A 261 -19.22 -5.21 -5.41
C GLY A 261 -19.77 -4.91 -6.81
N LEU A 262 -21.04 -4.52 -6.91
CA LEU A 262 -21.74 -4.37 -8.19
C LEU A 262 -21.75 -2.94 -8.72
N PRO A 263 -21.81 -2.75 -10.06
CA PRO A 263 -22.06 -1.44 -10.63
C PRO A 263 -23.33 -0.83 -10.04
N THR A 264 -23.25 0.46 -9.71
CA THR A 264 -24.36 1.20 -9.12
C THR A 264 -24.60 2.51 -9.86
N ALA A 265 -25.83 3.03 -9.75
CA ALA A 265 -26.23 4.27 -10.38
C ALA A 265 -26.01 5.47 -9.44
N GLY A 266 -26.13 6.68 -9.98
CA GLY A 266 -26.02 7.91 -9.19
C GLY A 266 -27.07 7.97 -8.06
N GLY A 267 -26.60 8.29 -6.85
CA GLY A 267 -27.45 8.46 -5.65
C GLY A 267 -27.31 7.36 -4.59
N ASP A 268 -26.59 6.28 -4.88
CA ASP A 268 -26.23 5.27 -3.89
C ASP A 268 -25.20 5.81 -2.89
N ARG A 269 -25.52 5.74 -1.59
CA ARG A 269 -24.65 6.24 -0.51
C ARG A 269 -23.41 5.36 -0.29
N SER A 270 -23.46 4.11 -0.75
CA SER A 270 -22.35 3.16 -0.71
C SER A 270 -21.61 3.10 -2.04
N ALA A 271 -21.84 4.05 -2.96
CA ALA A 271 -21.13 4.12 -4.22
C ALA A 271 -19.69 4.59 -4.03
N MET A 272 -18.76 3.91 -4.68
CA MET A 272 -17.37 4.30 -4.79
C MET A 272 -16.91 4.13 -6.23
N LEU A 273 -16.14 5.09 -6.74
CA LEU A 273 -15.50 4.95 -8.04
C LEU A 273 -14.27 4.06 -7.89
N GLU A 274 -14.16 3.04 -8.71
CA GLU A 274 -13.08 2.08 -8.62
C GLU A 274 -12.45 1.80 -9.99
N ALA A 275 -11.13 1.54 -9.98
CA ALA A 275 -10.37 1.24 -11.18
C ALA A 275 -10.40 -0.25 -11.49
N PHE A 276 -10.74 -0.61 -12.73
CA PHE A 276 -10.68 -1.97 -13.23
C PHE A 276 -9.76 -2.07 -14.44
N ARG A 277 -9.15 -3.24 -14.62
CA ARG A 277 -8.53 -3.58 -15.90
C ARG A 277 -9.63 -3.56 -16.97
N PRO A 278 -9.39 -2.99 -18.16
CA PRO A 278 -10.36 -3.00 -19.24
C PRO A 278 -10.85 -4.42 -19.55
N GLY A 279 -12.16 -4.62 -19.56
CA GLY A 279 -12.79 -5.91 -19.79
C GLY A 279 -13.01 -6.77 -18.55
N THR A 280 -12.52 -6.33 -17.39
CA THR A 280 -12.69 -7.03 -16.10
C THR A 280 -13.66 -6.31 -15.17
N GLU A 281 -14.40 -5.34 -15.67
CA GLU A 281 -15.42 -4.62 -14.92
C GLU A 281 -16.55 -5.59 -14.52
N PRO A 282 -17.11 -5.46 -13.30
CA PRO A 282 -18.25 -6.27 -12.91
C PRO A 282 -19.44 -5.92 -13.82
N ARG A 283 -20.06 -6.93 -14.44
CA ARG A 283 -21.23 -6.77 -15.33
C ARG A 283 -22.53 -7.30 -14.72
N THR A 284 -22.42 -8.22 -13.77
CA THR A 284 -23.51 -8.92 -13.07
C THR A 284 -23.09 -9.24 -11.64
N ALA A 285 -24.04 -9.64 -10.78
CA ALA A 285 -23.77 -10.05 -9.39
C ALA A 285 -22.61 -11.06 -9.31
N PRO A 286 -21.67 -10.92 -8.34
CA PRO A 286 -20.63 -11.93 -8.13
C PRO A 286 -21.32 -13.28 -7.83
N ASN A 287 -20.69 -14.38 -8.24
CA ASN A 287 -21.16 -15.69 -7.77
C ASN A 287 -21.02 -15.71 -6.24
N PRO A 288 -22.01 -16.16 -5.45
CA PRO A 288 -21.85 -16.30 -4.00
C PRO A 288 -20.58 -17.04 -3.59
N ASP A 289 -20.10 -17.99 -4.39
CA ASP A 289 -18.86 -18.74 -4.14
C ASP A 289 -17.57 -17.91 -4.33
N GLU A 290 -17.65 -16.74 -4.95
CA GLU A 290 -16.53 -15.77 -5.09
C GLU A 290 -16.45 -14.81 -3.89
N LEU A 291 -17.48 -14.77 -3.03
CA LEU A 291 -17.48 -13.94 -1.83
C LEU A 291 -16.72 -14.64 -0.69
N LEU A 292 -15.88 -13.88 0.03
CA LEU A 292 -14.95 -14.44 1.01
C LEU A 292 -15.64 -15.18 2.18
N ASP A 293 -16.92 -14.91 2.43
CA ASP A 293 -17.68 -15.42 3.59
C ASP A 293 -19.03 -16.06 3.24
N SER A 294 -19.21 -16.57 2.01
CA SER A 294 -20.35 -17.43 1.72
C SER A 294 -20.22 -18.74 2.52
N GLU A 295 -21.30 -19.12 3.20
CA GLU A 295 -21.38 -20.42 3.88
C GLU A 295 -21.67 -21.48 2.82
N GLU A 296 -20.75 -22.42 2.60
CA GLU A 296 -21.11 -23.70 1.99
C GLU A 296 -22.18 -24.35 2.89
N ARG A 297 -23.41 -24.44 2.37
CA ARG A 297 -24.38 -25.39 2.91
C ARG A 297 -23.83 -26.79 2.65
N ALA A 298 -23.09 -27.32 3.63
CA ALA A 298 -22.61 -28.68 3.64
C ALA A 298 -23.80 -29.66 3.57
N GLY A 299 -24.06 -30.17 2.38
CA GLY A 299 -24.75 -31.44 2.19
C GLY A 299 -23.75 -32.55 2.46
N GLU A 300 -24.07 -33.41 3.42
CA GLU A 300 -23.33 -34.64 3.72
C GLU A 300 -23.09 -35.44 2.43
N ASN A 301 -21.83 -35.48 1.97
CA ASN A 301 -21.20 -36.67 1.40
C ASN A 301 -19.70 -36.40 1.18
N GLY A 302 -18.88 -37.25 1.79
CA GLY A 302 -17.44 -37.14 1.80
C GLY A 302 -16.81 -37.23 0.41
N GLY A 303 -15.86 -36.33 0.17
CA GLY A 303 -14.97 -36.34 -0.98
C GLY A 303 -14.46 -34.92 -1.23
N LEU A 304 -13.21 -34.63 -0.85
CA LEU A 304 -12.52 -33.40 -1.25
C LEU A 304 -12.45 -33.35 -2.78
N PRO A 305 -13.17 -32.45 -3.48
CA PRO A 305 -12.97 -32.30 -4.90
C PRO A 305 -11.77 -31.37 -5.08
N LEU A 306 -10.64 -31.93 -5.51
CA LEU A 306 -9.63 -31.16 -6.23
C LEU A 306 -10.27 -30.71 -7.55
N ARG A 307 -10.74 -29.45 -7.66
CA ARG A 307 -10.99 -28.85 -8.97
C ARG A 307 -11.08 -27.33 -9.00
N ALA A 308 -10.52 -26.83 -10.10
CA ALA A 308 -10.60 -25.51 -10.72
C ALA A 308 -9.91 -24.34 -9.99
N VAL A 309 -8.63 -24.13 -10.35
CA VAL A 309 -8.10 -22.77 -10.48
C VAL A 309 -9.07 -22.00 -11.39
N PRO A 310 -9.61 -20.84 -10.98
CA PRO A 310 -10.40 -20.03 -11.89
C PRO A 310 -9.48 -19.54 -13.02
N ALA A 311 -9.60 -20.19 -14.17
CA ALA A 311 -9.17 -19.61 -15.44
C ALA A 311 -10.17 -18.50 -15.76
N SER A 312 -9.65 -17.29 -16.00
CA SER A 312 -10.38 -16.01 -16.11
C SER A 312 -10.82 -15.41 -14.77
N GLY A 313 -9.84 -14.83 -14.06
CA GLY A 313 -10.12 -13.96 -12.92
C GLY A 313 -10.90 -12.74 -13.37
N THR A 314 -11.99 -12.46 -12.66
CA THR A 314 -12.56 -11.12 -12.55
C THR A 314 -11.43 -10.20 -12.10
N GLY A 315 -10.78 -9.52 -13.03
CA GLY A 315 -9.59 -8.71 -12.79
C GLY A 315 -9.80 -7.48 -11.89
N GLY A 316 -10.91 -7.40 -11.17
CA GLY A 316 -11.13 -6.50 -10.04
C GLY A 316 -11.19 -7.26 -8.71
N LEU A 317 -10.59 -6.66 -7.67
CA LEU A 317 -10.53 -7.20 -6.31
C LEU A 317 -11.88 -7.05 -5.56
N TYR A 318 -13.01 -7.41 -6.15
CA TYR A 318 -14.35 -7.21 -5.57
C TYR A 318 -15.14 -8.49 -5.42
#